data_AF-A0A354GKP5-F1
#
_entry.id   AF-A0A354GKP5-F1
#
_cell.length_a   1.000
_cell.length_b   1.000
_cell.length_c   1.000
_cell.angle_alpha   90.00
_cell.angle_beta   90.00
_cell.angle_gamma   90.00
#
_symmetry.space_group_name_H-M   'P 1'
#
loop_
_entity.id
_entity.type
_entity.pdbx_description
1 polymer ?
#
loop_
_entity_poly.entity_id
_entity_poly.type
_entity_poly.pdbx_seq_one_letter_code
_entity_poly.pdbx_strand_id
1 'polypeptide(L)'
;MQRYARGLSVAAVLLALGAFFLATAHGRDDDDKEKAKKTAAAKEAVLKLIGDIGGKDADVEKEAADVAAKHEIEFVMNQFKPREKGGLGVGAKAGAILPDAIELKLIALGNPKKMITKADLTSQKADLQKMAETSLAIAEIAPHYAPKKDEPGAPIKDWLKFSEDMKKQSKDLVGAVKSGDPKMVQKASLTLNSSCNACHTEFRDK
;
A
#
# COMPACT_ATOMS: atom_id res chain seq x y z
N MET A 1 46.60 -18.20 -66.32
CA MET A 1 46.04 -19.34 -65.57
C MET A 1 46.48 -19.22 -64.13
N GLN A 2 45.54 -19.27 -63.17
CA GLN A 2 45.72 -19.46 -61.71
C GLN A 2 46.68 -18.46 -61.01
N ARG A 3 46.29 -17.76 -59.95
CA ARG A 3 45.97 -18.36 -58.65
C ARG A 3 45.18 -17.36 -57.78
N TYR A 4 43.94 -17.73 -57.46
CA TYR A 4 43.27 -17.36 -56.22
C TYR A 4 43.71 -18.34 -55.15
N ALA A 5 44.10 -17.86 -53.96
CA ALA A 5 43.90 -18.54 -52.68
C ALA A 5 44.65 -17.77 -51.59
N ARG A 6 43.91 -17.07 -50.72
CA ARG A 6 44.13 -16.98 -49.27
C ARG A 6 43.25 -15.86 -48.70
N GLY A 7 42.20 -16.24 -47.99
CA GLY A 7 41.40 -15.29 -47.22
C GLY A 7 40.04 -15.86 -46.90
N LEU A 8 39.98 -16.88 -46.04
CA LEU A 8 38.74 -17.32 -45.40
C LEU A 8 39.06 -18.26 -44.24
N SER A 9 39.35 -17.66 -43.08
CA SER A 9 39.26 -18.36 -41.81
C SER A 9 39.41 -17.33 -40.71
N VAL A 10 38.27 -16.95 -40.11
CA VAL A 10 37.99 -16.40 -38.76
C VAL A 10 36.79 -15.45 -38.89
N ALA A 11 35.59 -15.98 -39.15
CA ALA A 11 34.35 -15.19 -39.08
C ALA A 11 33.09 -16.01 -38.79
N ALA A 12 33.22 -17.27 -38.32
CA ALA A 12 32.07 -18.17 -38.20
C ALA A 12 31.79 -18.70 -36.78
N VAL A 13 32.53 -18.28 -35.76
CA VAL A 13 32.35 -18.81 -34.38
C VAL A 13 31.70 -17.80 -33.41
N LEU A 14 31.64 -16.50 -33.74
CA LEU A 14 31.06 -15.49 -32.83
C LEU A 14 29.55 -15.25 -32.98
N LEU A 15 28.87 -15.92 -33.92
CA LEU A 15 27.43 -15.72 -34.17
C LEU A 15 26.52 -16.82 -33.58
N ALA A 16 27.07 -17.80 -32.88
CA ALA A 16 26.28 -18.89 -32.26
C ALA A 16 26.00 -18.70 -30.75
N LEU A 17 26.60 -17.69 -30.10
CA LEU A 17 26.41 -17.42 -28.66
C LEU A 17 25.47 -16.23 -28.36
N GLY A 18 25.00 -15.51 -29.39
CA GLY A 18 24.17 -14.31 -29.22
C GLY A 18 22.65 -14.56 -29.15
N ALA A 19 22.17 -15.76 -29.45
CA ALA A 19 20.74 -16.03 -29.62
C ALA A 19 20.01 -16.52 -28.36
N PHE A 20 20.71 -16.76 -27.24
CA PHE A 20 20.11 -17.34 -26.02
C PHE A 20 19.64 -16.30 -24.99
N PHE A 21 19.88 -15.00 -25.19
CA PHE A 21 19.52 -13.96 -24.21
C PHE A 21 18.24 -13.18 -24.51
N LEU A 22 17.51 -13.49 -25.58
CA LEU A 22 16.28 -12.75 -25.95
C LEU A 22 14.96 -13.44 -25.54
N ALA A 23 15.02 -14.60 -24.88
CA ALA A 23 13.82 -15.38 -24.55
C ALA A 23 13.25 -15.15 -23.12
N THR A 24 13.83 -14.28 -22.29
CA THR A 24 13.40 -14.11 -20.88
C THR A 24 12.69 -12.78 -20.55
N ALA A 25 12.44 -11.91 -21.54
CA ALA A 25 11.91 -10.56 -21.25
C ALA A 25 10.37 -10.42 -21.35
N HIS A 26 9.62 -11.43 -21.79
CA HIS A 26 8.17 -11.30 -22.06
C HIS A 26 7.24 -11.68 -20.89
N GLY A 27 7.76 -12.16 -19.75
CA GLY A 27 6.93 -12.51 -18.59
C GLY A 27 6.71 -11.37 -17.59
N ARG A 28 7.70 -10.48 -17.43
CA ARG A 28 7.72 -9.50 -16.35
C ARG A 28 6.78 -8.31 -16.57
N ASP A 29 6.59 -7.91 -17.82
CA ASP A 29 5.74 -6.77 -18.17
C ASP A 29 4.24 -7.06 -18.02
N ASP A 30 3.81 -8.30 -18.25
CA ASP A 30 2.39 -8.65 -18.20
C ASP A 30 1.92 -8.92 -16.77
N ASP A 31 2.76 -9.56 -15.95
CA ASP A 31 2.52 -9.73 -14.51
C ASP A 31 2.42 -8.39 -13.78
N ASP A 32 3.32 -7.44 -14.09
CA ASP A 32 3.32 -6.11 -13.48
C ASP A 32 2.08 -5.30 -13.88
N LYS A 33 1.63 -5.41 -15.14
CA LYS A 33 0.37 -4.79 -15.60
C LYS A 33 -0.84 -5.41 -14.92
N GLU A 34 -0.88 -6.72 -14.73
CA GLU A 34 -1.98 -7.40 -14.03
C GLU A 34 -2.07 -6.94 -12.57
N LYS A 35 -0.93 -6.91 -11.85
CA LYS A 35 -0.87 -6.41 -10.48
C LYS A 35 -1.29 -4.95 -10.36
N ALA A 36 -0.89 -4.10 -11.32
CA ALA A 36 -1.32 -2.71 -11.36
C ALA A 36 -2.84 -2.59 -11.54
N LYS A 37 -3.45 -3.41 -12.42
CA LYS A 37 -4.91 -3.47 -12.61
C LYS A 37 -5.64 -3.92 -11.35
N LYS A 38 -5.18 -4.99 -10.69
CA LYS A 38 -5.78 -5.49 -9.44
C LYS A 38 -5.66 -4.47 -8.30
N THR A 39 -4.53 -3.77 -8.20
CA THR A 39 -4.32 -2.66 -7.26
C THR A 39 -5.26 -1.50 -7.55
N ALA A 40 -5.47 -1.14 -8.81
CA ALA A 40 -6.40 -0.09 -9.20
C ALA A 40 -7.86 -0.45 -8.90
N ALA A 41 -8.26 -1.70 -9.12
CA ALA A 41 -9.61 -2.16 -8.77
C ALA A 41 -9.84 -2.13 -7.24
N ALA A 42 -8.87 -2.60 -6.45
CA ALA A 42 -8.94 -2.51 -4.99
C ALA A 42 -8.98 -1.05 -4.50
N LYS A 43 -8.24 -0.15 -5.17
CA LYS A 43 -8.25 1.29 -4.88
C LYS A 43 -9.64 1.91 -5.01
N GLU A 44 -10.37 1.59 -6.07
CA GLU A 44 -11.73 2.09 -6.27
C GLU A 44 -12.67 1.60 -5.17
N ALA A 45 -12.57 0.32 -4.79
CA ALA A 45 -13.35 -0.25 -3.70
C ALA A 45 -13.06 0.41 -2.34
N VAL A 46 -11.77 0.64 -2.03
CA VAL A 46 -11.35 1.36 -0.81
C VAL A 46 -11.85 2.81 -0.83
N LEU A 47 -11.75 3.51 -1.96
CA LEU A 47 -12.26 4.88 -2.09
C LEU A 47 -13.77 4.97 -1.91
N LYS A 48 -14.52 3.97 -2.38
CA LYS A 48 -15.96 3.87 -2.14
C LYS A 48 -16.23 3.74 -0.63
N LEU A 49 -15.57 2.79 0.03
CA LEU A 49 -15.73 2.54 1.47
C LEU A 49 -15.40 3.77 2.33
N ILE A 50 -14.40 4.57 1.94
CA ILE A 50 -14.10 5.86 2.60
C ILE A 50 -15.32 6.80 2.55
N GLY A 51 -15.99 6.89 1.40
CA GLY A 51 -17.21 7.70 1.25
C GLY A 51 -18.34 7.20 2.14
N ASP A 52 -18.45 5.87 2.27
CA ASP A 52 -19.52 5.20 3.02
C ASP A 52 -19.33 5.28 4.54
N ILE A 53 -18.09 5.24 5.05
CA ILE A 53 -17.77 5.46 6.48
C ILE A 53 -18.26 6.83 6.99
N GLY A 54 -18.37 7.83 6.12
CA GLY A 54 -18.94 9.14 6.43
C GLY A 54 -20.46 9.24 6.31
N GLY A 55 -21.11 8.21 5.75
CA GLY A 55 -22.55 8.13 5.50
C GLY A 55 -23.35 7.60 6.69
N LYS A 56 -24.64 7.97 6.79
CA LYS A 56 -25.52 7.56 7.90
C LYS A 56 -26.15 6.17 7.71
N ASP A 57 -26.19 5.67 6.48
CA ASP A 57 -26.96 4.48 6.10
C ASP A 57 -26.09 3.36 5.50
N ALA A 58 -24.75 3.51 5.56
CA ALA A 58 -23.84 2.53 5.01
C ALA A 58 -23.62 1.34 5.96
N ASP A 59 -23.74 0.14 5.42
CA ASP A 59 -23.33 -1.10 6.09
C ASP A 59 -21.83 -1.34 5.85
N VAL A 60 -21.00 -0.59 6.57
CA VAL A 60 -19.53 -0.60 6.43
C VAL A 60 -18.95 -2.00 6.60
N GLU A 61 -19.50 -2.81 7.51
CA GLU A 61 -19.04 -4.19 7.74
C GLU A 61 -19.30 -5.07 6.51
N LYS A 62 -20.52 -5.02 5.97
CA LYS A 62 -20.85 -5.79 4.76
C LYS A 62 -20.02 -5.33 3.56
N GLU A 63 -19.84 -4.03 3.38
CA GLU A 63 -19.04 -3.52 2.28
C GLU A 63 -17.57 -3.90 2.42
N ALA A 64 -17.01 -3.84 3.63
CA ALA A 64 -15.66 -4.30 3.92
C ALA A 64 -15.48 -5.79 3.61
N ALA A 65 -16.45 -6.63 3.99
CA ALA A 65 -16.47 -8.05 3.65
C ALA A 65 -16.54 -8.28 2.13
N ASP A 66 -17.36 -7.50 1.41
CA ASP A 66 -17.46 -7.56 -0.05
C ASP A 66 -16.15 -7.17 -0.74
N VAL A 67 -15.42 -6.17 -0.22
CA VAL A 67 -14.08 -5.82 -0.71
C VAL A 67 -13.12 -6.99 -0.49
N ALA A 68 -13.10 -7.56 0.72
CA ALA A 68 -12.22 -8.67 1.05
C ALA A 68 -12.48 -9.93 0.19
N ALA A 69 -13.74 -10.18 -0.17
CA ALA A 69 -14.12 -11.30 -1.03
C ALA A 69 -13.68 -11.12 -2.50
N LYS A 70 -13.54 -9.88 -2.98
CA LYS A 70 -13.26 -9.55 -4.39
C LYS A 70 -11.79 -9.23 -4.67
N HIS A 71 -11.03 -8.88 -3.64
CA HIS A 71 -9.66 -8.40 -3.79
C HIS A 71 -8.73 -9.18 -2.87
N GLU A 72 -7.53 -9.51 -3.34
CA GLU A 72 -6.49 -10.08 -2.49
C GLU A 72 -5.93 -9.00 -1.55
N ILE A 73 -5.60 -9.39 -0.32
CA ILE A 73 -5.14 -8.45 0.73
C ILE A 73 -3.94 -7.61 0.27
N GLU A 74 -3.03 -8.19 -0.53
CA GLU A 74 -1.87 -7.48 -1.09
C GLU A 74 -2.31 -6.20 -1.83
N PHE A 75 -3.34 -6.28 -2.66
CA PHE A 75 -3.80 -5.13 -3.46
C PHE A 75 -4.56 -4.09 -2.64
N VAL A 76 -5.23 -4.52 -1.57
CA VAL A 76 -5.83 -3.61 -0.58
C VAL A 76 -4.74 -2.91 0.23
N MET A 77 -3.69 -3.61 0.65
CA MET A 77 -2.59 -3.02 1.41
C MET A 77 -1.66 -2.16 0.55
N ASN A 78 -1.56 -2.43 -0.77
CA ASN A 78 -0.79 -1.61 -1.70
C ASN A 78 -1.28 -0.16 -1.79
N GLN A 79 -2.49 0.14 -1.31
CA GLN A 79 -2.96 1.52 -1.20
C GLN A 79 -2.09 2.40 -0.30
N PHE A 80 -1.35 1.80 0.64
CA PHE A 80 -0.39 2.50 1.49
C PHE A 80 0.93 2.90 0.80
N LYS A 81 1.25 2.26 -0.34
CA LYS A 81 2.50 2.44 -1.06
C LYS A 81 2.57 3.79 -1.79
N PRO A 82 3.74 4.18 -2.32
CA PRO A 82 3.85 5.34 -3.20
C PRO A 82 2.88 5.27 -4.38
N ARG A 83 2.37 6.44 -4.80
CA ARG A 83 1.42 6.53 -5.92
C ARG A 83 1.97 5.94 -7.21
N GLU A 84 3.26 6.12 -7.47
CA GLU A 84 3.99 5.53 -8.61
C GLU A 84 4.05 3.99 -8.59
N LYS A 85 3.80 3.38 -7.43
CA LYS A 85 3.69 1.92 -7.23
C LYS A 85 2.23 1.45 -7.12
N GLY A 86 1.28 2.27 -7.56
CA GLY A 86 -0.15 1.96 -7.56
C GLY A 86 -0.91 2.38 -6.30
N GLY A 87 -0.24 2.94 -5.30
CA GLY A 87 -0.88 3.38 -4.07
C GLY A 87 -1.78 4.62 -4.22
N LEU A 88 -2.45 4.99 -3.14
CA LEU A 88 -3.33 6.17 -3.14
C LEU A 88 -2.54 7.49 -3.13
N GLY A 89 -1.38 7.50 -2.47
CA GLY A 89 -0.61 8.71 -2.21
C GLY A 89 -1.27 9.60 -1.15
N VAL A 90 -0.75 10.82 -1.00
CA VAL A 90 -1.31 11.84 -0.09
C VAL A 90 -1.57 13.12 -0.86
N GLY A 91 -2.77 13.66 -0.72
CA GLY A 91 -3.20 14.85 -1.46
C GLY A 91 -3.90 14.56 -2.78
N ALA A 92 -4.60 15.58 -3.28
CA ALA A 92 -5.43 15.47 -4.49
C ALA A 92 -4.70 15.00 -5.75
N LYS A 93 -3.39 15.28 -5.88
CA LYS A 93 -2.57 14.91 -7.04
C LYS A 93 -1.16 14.52 -6.63
N ALA A 94 -0.45 13.85 -7.55
CA ALA A 94 0.92 13.42 -7.32
C ALA A 94 1.81 14.60 -6.87
N GLY A 95 2.61 14.37 -5.83
CA GLY A 95 3.53 15.38 -5.28
C GLY A 95 2.87 16.58 -4.58
N ALA A 96 1.54 16.62 -4.42
CA ALA A 96 0.87 17.71 -3.70
C ALA A 96 1.31 17.76 -2.22
N ILE A 97 1.47 16.59 -1.60
CA ILE A 97 2.01 16.45 -0.25
C ILE A 97 3.09 15.38 -0.29
N LEU A 98 4.26 15.70 0.27
CA LEU A 98 5.37 14.76 0.40
C LEU A 98 5.48 14.21 1.83
N PRO A 99 5.91 12.94 1.97
CA PRO A 99 6.05 11.94 0.90
C PRO A 99 4.69 11.53 0.31
N ASP A 100 4.63 11.26 -1.01
CA ASP A 100 3.40 10.85 -1.73
C ASP A 100 3.12 9.35 -1.59
N ALA A 101 3.09 8.90 -0.32
CA ALA A 101 2.81 7.54 0.11
C ALA A 101 2.24 7.60 1.52
N ILE A 102 1.13 6.90 1.78
CA ILE A 102 0.48 6.95 3.10
C ILE A 102 1.39 6.36 4.18
N GLU A 103 2.01 5.21 3.92
CA GLU A 103 2.96 4.57 4.85
C GLU A 103 4.09 5.52 5.26
N LEU A 104 4.74 6.14 4.26
CA LEU A 104 5.86 7.05 4.51
C LEU A 104 5.40 8.34 5.21
N LYS A 105 4.19 8.83 4.91
CA LYS A 105 3.64 10.03 5.55
C LYS A 105 3.30 9.75 7.01
N LEU A 106 2.73 8.59 7.34
CA LEU A 106 2.49 8.16 8.72
C LEU A 106 3.80 8.09 9.52
N ILE A 107 4.85 7.48 8.95
CA ILE A 107 6.18 7.43 9.57
C ILE A 107 6.72 8.85 9.81
N ALA A 108 6.60 9.74 8.81
CA ALA A 108 7.06 11.12 8.93
C ALA A 108 6.30 11.90 10.01
N LEU A 109 4.97 11.78 10.05
CA LEU A 109 4.12 12.45 11.04
C LEU A 109 4.35 11.91 12.46
N GLY A 110 4.60 10.60 12.60
CA GLY A 110 4.89 9.97 13.89
C GLY A 110 6.26 10.35 14.47
N ASN A 111 7.17 10.85 13.63
CA ASN A 111 8.52 11.21 14.07
C ASN A 111 8.51 12.50 14.91
N PRO A 112 8.89 12.46 16.20
CA PRO A 112 8.89 13.64 17.07
C PRO A 112 9.84 14.76 16.60
N LYS A 113 10.85 14.42 15.77
CA LYS A 113 11.79 15.40 15.18
C LYS A 113 11.25 16.07 13.91
N LYS A 114 10.15 15.57 13.34
CA LYS A 114 9.53 16.07 12.10
C LYS A 114 8.04 16.36 12.28
N MET A 115 7.68 16.86 13.47
CA MET A 115 6.31 17.22 13.79
C MET A 115 5.75 18.21 12.76
N ILE A 116 4.54 17.96 12.27
CA ILE A 116 3.87 18.86 11.35
C ILE A 116 3.66 20.23 12.02
N THR A 117 3.81 21.33 11.28
CA THR A 117 3.49 22.65 11.83
C THR A 117 1.97 22.84 11.88
N LYS A 118 1.48 23.77 12.72
CA LYS A 118 0.05 24.09 12.75
C LYS A 118 -0.45 24.68 11.43
N ALA A 119 0.40 25.45 10.75
CA ALA A 119 0.09 26.02 9.44
C ALA A 119 -0.06 24.92 8.38
N ASP A 120 0.89 23.98 8.32
CA ASP A 120 0.84 22.85 7.40
C ASP A 120 -0.33 21.90 7.70
N LEU A 121 -0.61 21.63 8.98
CA LEU A 121 -1.76 20.82 9.36
C LEU A 121 -3.07 21.48 8.94
N THR A 122 -3.15 22.80 9.02
CA THR A 122 -4.34 23.55 8.60
C THR A 122 -4.49 23.52 7.08
N SER A 123 -3.41 23.73 6.32
CA SER A 123 -3.46 23.74 4.85
C SER A 123 -3.67 22.35 4.25
N GLN A 124 -3.20 21.30 4.92
CA GLN A 124 -3.28 19.90 4.47
C GLN A 124 -4.42 19.12 5.14
N LYS A 125 -5.28 19.76 5.94
CA LYS A 125 -6.23 19.08 6.84
C LYS A 125 -7.11 18.07 6.13
N ALA A 126 -7.73 18.47 5.02
CA ALA A 126 -8.64 17.59 4.26
C ALA A 126 -7.91 16.37 3.67
N ASP A 127 -6.69 16.58 3.15
CA ASP A 127 -5.90 15.51 2.57
C ASP A 127 -5.40 14.52 3.64
N LEU A 128 -4.97 15.03 4.80
CA LEU A 128 -4.57 14.21 5.94
C LEU A 128 -5.75 13.47 6.57
N GLN A 129 -6.95 14.07 6.53
CA GLN A 129 -8.16 13.40 6.98
C GLN A 129 -8.50 12.24 6.06
N LYS A 130 -8.48 12.44 4.74
CA LYS A 130 -8.70 11.37 3.75
C LYS A 130 -7.65 10.26 3.88
N MET A 131 -6.40 10.61 4.14
CA MET A 131 -5.33 9.65 4.43
C MET A 131 -5.67 8.80 5.67
N ALA A 132 -6.12 9.43 6.77
CA ALA A 132 -6.50 8.71 7.98
C ALA A 132 -7.76 7.84 7.78
N GLU A 133 -8.74 8.32 7.02
CA GLU A 133 -9.94 7.58 6.64
C GLU A 133 -9.62 6.40 5.72
N THR A 134 -8.59 6.52 4.87
CA THR A 134 -8.07 5.39 4.08
C THR A 134 -7.55 4.28 5.00
N SER A 135 -6.76 4.64 6.02
CA SER A 135 -6.30 3.67 7.01
C SER A 135 -7.47 3.00 7.74
N LEU A 136 -8.50 3.78 8.09
CA LEU A 136 -9.70 3.25 8.72
C LEU A 136 -10.45 2.28 7.81
N ALA A 137 -10.69 2.65 6.55
CA ALA A 137 -11.34 1.77 5.58
C ALA A 137 -10.60 0.43 5.42
N ILE A 138 -9.28 0.46 5.32
CA ILE A 138 -8.48 -0.78 5.23
C ILE A 138 -8.53 -1.57 6.54
N ALA A 139 -8.59 -0.90 7.69
CA ALA A 139 -8.75 -1.56 8.98
C ALA A 139 -10.14 -2.21 9.18
N GLU A 140 -11.19 -1.69 8.52
CA GLU A 140 -12.50 -2.36 8.46
C GLU A 140 -12.44 -3.62 7.57
N ILE A 141 -11.64 -3.61 6.50
CA ILE A 141 -11.48 -4.75 5.58
C ILE A 141 -10.62 -5.87 6.20
N ALA A 142 -9.56 -5.50 6.93
CA ALA A 142 -8.53 -6.43 7.40
C ALA A 142 -9.04 -7.67 8.19
N PRO A 143 -10.03 -7.58 9.10
CA PRO A 143 -10.56 -8.74 9.82
C PRO A 143 -11.09 -9.85 8.91
N HIS A 144 -11.59 -9.50 7.73
CA HIS A 144 -12.18 -10.46 6.78
C HIS A 144 -11.15 -11.31 6.04
N TYR A 145 -9.86 -10.99 6.16
CA TYR A 145 -8.75 -11.80 5.66
C TYR A 145 -8.17 -12.75 6.71
N ALA A 146 -8.76 -12.83 7.91
CA ALA A 146 -8.28 -13.73 8.95
C ALA A 146 -8.17 -15.17 8.41
N PRO A 147 -7.11 -15.92 8.78
CA PRO A 147 -6.98 -17.33 8.42
C PRO A 147 -8.20 -18.14 8.85
N LYS A 148 -8.52 -19.21 8.11
CA LYS A 148 -9.67 -20.10 8.43
C LYS A 148 -9.43 -20.98 9.67
N LYS A 149 -8.17 -21.17 10.03
CA LYS A 149 -7.71 -21.94 11.18
C LYS A 149 -6.45 -21.29 11.73
N ASP A 150 -6.15 -21.52 13.00
CA ASP A 150 -4.90 -21.06 13.60
C ASP A 150 -3.70 -21.67 12.86
N GLU A 151 -2.70 -20.84 12.62
CA GLU A 151 -1.39 -21.27 12.12
C GLU A 151 -0.36 -21.22 13.25
N PRO A 152 0.64 -22.11 13.27
CA PRO A 152 1.67 -22.09 14.31
C PRO A 152 2.35 -20.71 14.42
N GLY A 153 2.21 -20.07 15.58
CA GLY A 153 2.76 -18.74 15.83
C GLY A 153 1.99 -17.58 15.19
N ALA A 154 0.83 -17.82 14.58
CA ALA A 154 -0.01 -16.82 13.93
C ALA A 154 -1.50 -17.13 14.18
N PRO A 155 -1.98 -17.09 15.44
CA PRO A 155 -3.35 -17.45 15.77
C PRO A 155 -4.35 -16.39 15.26
N ILE A 156 -5.56 -16.83 14.89
CA ILE A 156 -6.64 -15.95 14.38
C ILE A 156 -6.97 -14.84 15.38
N LYS A 157 -6.93 -15.16 16.68
CA LYS A 157 -7.18 -14.18 17.75
C LYS A 157 -6.23 -12.99 17.65
N ASP A 158 -4.97 -13.21 17.31
CA ASP A 158 -3.98 -12.13 17.21
C ASP A 158 -4.21 -11.31 15.94
N TRP A 159 -4.59 -11.94 14.82
CA TRP A 159 -4.99 -11.23 13.60
C TRP A 159 -6.16 -10.27 13.87
N LEU A 160 -7.23 -10.78 14.49
CA LEU A 160 -8.41 -9.99 14.81
C LEU A 160 -8.08 -8.88 15.81
N LYS A 161 -7.23 -9.16 16.80
CA LYS A 161 -6.74 -8.16 17.75
C LYS A 161 -5.97 -7.04 17.04
N PHE A 162 -5.02 -7.36 16.17
CA PHE A 162 -4.25 -6.35 15.45
C PHE A 162 -5.12 -5.54 14.49
N SER A 163 -6.11 -6.17 13.86
CA SER A 163 -7.08 -5.49 12.99
C SER A 163 -7.92 -4.48 13.80
N GLU A 164 -8.41 -4.86 14.97
CA GLU A 164 -9.13 -3.94 15.87
C GLU A 164 -8.23 -2.81 16.40
N ASP A 165 -6.97 -3.12 16.75
CA ASP A 165 -5.99 -2.11 17.17
C ASP A 165 -5.73 -1.10 16.04
N MET A 166 -5.58 -1.56 14.78
CA MET A 166 -5.44 -0.70 13.60
C MET A 166 -6.68 0.16 13.38
N LYS A 167 -7.89 -0.41 13.52
CA LYS A 167 -9.16 0.30 13.38
C LYS A 167 -9.30 1.40 14.42
N LYS A 168 -9.07 1.08 15.70
CA LYS A 168 -9.08 2.05 16.79
C LYS A 168 -8.09 3.19 16.54
N GLN A 169 -6.85 2.86 16.17
CA GLN A 169 -5.79 3.86 16.00
C GLN A 169 -5.99 4.72 14.74
N SER A 170 -6.64 4.16 13.71
CA SER A 170 -7.07 4.93 12.54
C SER A 170 -8.17 5.93 12.92
N LYS A 171 -9.15 5.54 13.75
CA LYS A 171 -10.15 6.47 14.33
C LYS A 171 -9.49 7.56 15.16
N ASP A 172 -8.51 7.20 16.00
CA ASP A 172 -7.75 8.16 16.80
C ASP A 172 -7.00 9.17 15.90
N LEU A 173 -6.42 8.72 14.78
CA LEU A 173 -5.76 9.59 13.81
C LEU A 173 -6.77 10.52 13.09
N VAL A 174 -7.92 10.01 12.67
CA VAL A 174 -9.01 10.84 12.12
C VAL A 174 -9.41 11.93 13.10
N GLY A 175 -9.60 11.57 14.38
CA GLY A 175 -9.90 12.53 15.45
C GLY A 175 -8.80 13.57 15.67
N ALA A 176 -7.54 13.14 15.66
CA ALA A 176 -6.38 14.02 15.82
C ALA A 176 -6.21 15.02 14.66
N VAL A 177 -6.43 14.59 13.41
CA VAL A 177 -6.42 15.51 12.26
C VAL A 177 -7.58 16.51 12.38
N LYS A 178 -8.77 16.05 12.78
CA LYS A 178 -9.94 16.92 12.98
C LYS A 178 -9.72 17.97 14.08
N SER A 179 -9.02 17.63 15.17
CA SER A 179 -8.70 18.56 16.25
C SER A 179 -7.73 19.67 15.84
N GLY A 180 -6.91 19.44 14.81
CA GLY A 180 -5.91 20.42 14.35
C GLY A 180 -4.74 20.61 15.33
N ASP A 181 -4.50 19.63 16.22
CA ASP A 181 -3.36 19.63 17.14
C ASP A 181 -2.21 18.78 16.58
N PRO A 182 -1.06 19.40 16.22
CA PRO A 182 0.10 18.67 15.74
C PRO A 182 0.63 17.56 16.65
N LYS A 183 0.55 17.73 17.97
CA LYS A 183 1.02 16.71 18.92
C LYS A 183 0.09 15.50 18.93
N MET A 184 -1.22 15.72 18.82
CA MET A 184 -2.17 14.63 18.71
C MET A 184 -1.97 13.86 17.40
N VAL A 185 -1.76 14.57 16.29
CA VAL A 185 -1.48 13.93 14.98
C VAL A 185 -0.20 13.11 15.05
N GLN A 186 0.86 13.64 15.67
CA GLN A 186 2.12 12.92 15.84
C GLN A 186 1.94 11.64 16.67
N LYS A 187 1.29 11.75 17.83
CA LYS A 187 1.04 10.59 18.70
C LYS A 187 0.20 9.54 17.99
N ALA A 188 -0.91 9.93 17.38
CA ALA A 188 -1.80 9.00 16.68
C ALA A 188 -1.11 8.33 15.48
N SER A 189 -0.31 9.07 14.71
CA SER A 189 0.45 8.51 13.58
C SER A 189 1.50 7.51 14.05
N LEU A 190 2.21 7.81 15.15
CA LEU A 190 3.17 6.91 15.76
C LEU A 190 2.50 5.62 16.23
N THR A 191 1.38 5.74 16.96
CA THR A 191 0.66 4.57 17.48
C THR A 191 0.12 3.71 16.34
N LEU A 192 -0.51 4.31 15.32
CA LEU A 192 -0.99 3.60 14.13
C LEU A 192 0.14 2.88 13.39
N ASN A 193 1.28 3.55 13.18
CA ASN A 193 2.44 2.92 12.54
C ASN A 193 2.96 1.73 13.35
N SER A 194 2.93 1.80 14.68
CA SER A 194 3.32 0.68 15.54
C SER A 194 2.39 -0.52 15.43
N SER A 195 1.08 -0.35 15.25
CA SER A 195 0.19 -1.51 15.02
C SER A 195 0.40 -2.13 13.66
N CYS A 196 0.63 -1.32 12.61
CA CYS A 196 1.00 -1.83 11.28
C CYS A 196 2.24 -2.73 11.36
N ASN A 197 3.28 -2.27 12.07
CA ASN A 197 4.52 -3.04 12.24
C ASN A 197 4.31 -4.31 13.07
N ALA A 198 3.53 -4.25 14.14
CA ALA A 198 3.26 -5.42 14.99
C ALA A 198 2.54 -6.51 14.19
N CYS A 199 1.49 -6.16 13.45
CA CYS A 199 0.77 -7.10 12.60
C CYS A 199 1.67 -7.71 11.52
N HIS A 200 2.42 -6.88 10.79
CA HIS A 200 3.31 -7.36 9.74
C HIS A 200 4.45 -8.25 10.26
N THR A 201 5.00 -7.94 11.43
CA THR A 201 6.01 -8.80 12.07
C THR A 201 5.45 -10.19 12.36
N GLU A 202 4.19 -10.28 12.77
CA GLU A 202 3.58 -11.55 13.16
C GLU A 202 3.05 -12.37 11.98
N PHE A 203 2.56 -11.72 10.91
CA PHE A 203 1.81 -12.39 9.84
C PHE A 203 2.38 -12.25 8.43
N ARG A 204 3.37 -11.37 8.20
CA ARG A 204 3.94 -11.12 6.86
C ARG A 204 5.44 -11.41 6.79
N ASP A 205 6.18 -11.00 7.82
CA ASP A 205 7.64 -10.99 7.81
C ASP A 205 8.27 -12.24 8.45
N LYS A 206 7.47 -13.30 8.67
CA LYS A 206 7.93 -14.60 9.20
C LYS A 206 8.36 -15.57 8.11
#